data_AF-A0A368G190-F1
#
_entry.id   AF-A0A368G190-F1
#
_cell.length_a   1.000
_cell.length_b   1.000
_cell.length_c   1.000
_cell.angle_alpha   90.00
_cell.angle_beta   90.00
_cell.angle_gamma   90.00
#
_symmetry.space_group_name_H-M   'P 1'
#
loop_
_entity.id
_entity.type
_entity.pdbx_description
1 polymer ?
#
loop_
_entity_poly.entity_id
_entity_poly.type
_entity_poly.pdbx_seq_one_letter_code
_entity_poly.pdbx_strand_id
1 'polypeptide(L)'
;MIREERRKWLENLFTNHSIPHNITIKDVQQLILEREHQPKNSSSTFSKRLNDEGGNKAKYGLGEYHSYEHIISWMEDIQRYYPDKARVVNIGTTEESRPIKGIKIGSGVHRNDKRIVWIDGGIHAREWAAVHTVIYVIDRKRSKLLSQNNSE
;
A
#
# COMPACT_ATOMS: atom_id res chain seq x y z
N MET A 1 10.61 10.44 -17.50
CA MET A 1 9.50 11.38 -17.76
C MET A 1 10.11 12.69 -18.20
N ILE A 2 9.57 13.31 -19.24
CA ILE A 2 10.03 14.60 -19.76
C ILE A 2 8.83 15.51 -19.94
N ARG A 3 9.03 16.82 -19.76
CA ARG A 3 8.00 17.82 -20.04
C ARG A 3 7.83 17.95 -21.56
N GLU A 4 6.59 18.13 -22.03
CA GLU A 4 6.25 18.09 -23.46
C GLU A 4 7.02 19.15 -24.27
N GLU A 5 7.18 20.35 -23.72
CA GLU A 5 7.91 21.45 -24.35
C GLU A 5 9.40 21.14 -24.57
N ARG A 6 9.98 20.17 -23.84
CA ARG A 6 11.38 19.74 -24.00
C ARG A 6 11.53 18.49 -24.85
N ARG A 7 10.43 17.89 -25.31
CA ARG A 7 10.46 16.63 -26.05
C ARG A 7 11.32 16.71 -27.30
N LYS A 8 11.03 17.68 -28.18
CA LYS A 8 11.78 17.88 -29.44
C LYS A 8 13.27 18.13 -29.21
N TRP A 9 13.60 18.91 -28.17
CA TRP A 9 14.98 19.17 -27.81
C TRP A 9 15.72 17.87 -27.44
N LEU A 10 15.10 17.00 -26.63
CA LEU A 10 15.72 15.75 -26.21
C LEU A 10 15.81 14.73 -27.36
N GLU A 11 14.79 14.64 -28.19
CA GLU A 11 14.81 13.78 -29.39
C GLU A 11 15.95 14.19 -30.33
N ASN A 12 16.14 15.49 -30.56
CA ASN A 12 17.27 16.01 -31.34
C ASN A 12 18.61 15.71 -30.68
N LEU A 13 18.73 15.88 -29.36
CA LEU A 13 19.95 15.57 -28.62
C LEU A 13 20.35 14.09 -28.80
N PHE A 14 19.40 13.18 -28.62
CA PHE A 14 19.65 11.76 -28.81
C PHE A 14 20.00 11.41 -30.25
N THR A 15 19.31 12.01 -31.22
CA THR A 15 19.60 11.79 -32.65
C THR A 15 21.01 12.27 -33.01
N ASN A 16 21.39 13.47 -32.58
CA ASN A 16 22.72 14.04 -32.84
C ASN A 16 23.86 13.20 -32.24
N HIS A 17 23.62 12.55 -31.10
CA HIS A 17 24.60 11.69 -30.44
C HIS A 17 24.43 10.20 -30.78
N SER A 18 23.58 9.84 -31.76
CA SER A 18 23.30 8.45 -32.15
C SER A 18 22.87 7.57 -30.98
N ILE A 19 22.12 8.13 -30.02
CA ILE A 19 21.58 7.42 -28.87
C ILE A 19 20.20 6.85 -29.25
N PRO A 20 20.05 5.52 -29.35
CA PRO A 20 18.76 4.91 -29.64
C PRO A 20 17.81 5.14 -28.47
N HIS A 21 16.57 5.52 -28.78
CA HIS A 21 15.54 5.77 -27.79
C HIS A 21 14.16 5.39 -28.32
N ASN A 22 13.23 5.13 -27.41
CA ASN A 22 11.83 4.87 -27.73
C ASN A 22 10.94 5.51 -26.66
N ILE A 23 9.75 5.94 -27.07
CA ILE A 23 8.73 6.48 -26.18
C ILE A 23 7.93 5.32 -25.59
N THR A 24 8.14 5.05 -24.31
CA THR A 24 7.45 3.97 -23.59
C THR A 24 6.01 4.31 -23.22
N ILE A 25 5.75 5.57 -22.86
CA ILE A 25 4.42 6.10 -22.52
C ILE A 25 4.27 7.41 -23.27
N LYS A 26 3.30 7.47 -24.20
CA LYS A 26 3.06 8.64 -25.05
C LYS A 26 2.50 9.83 -24.27
N ASP A 27 1.51 9.57 -23.43
CA ASP A 27 0.85 10.56 -22.60
C ASP A 27 0.66 9.97 -21.20
N VAL A 28 1.39 10.54 -20.23
CA VAL A 28 1.29 10.10 -18.83
C VAL A 28 0.02 10.64 -18.16
N GLN A 29 -0.47 11.81 -18.57
CA GLN A 29 -1.69 12.39 -18.02
C GLN A 29 -2.89 11.52 -18.39
N GLN A 30 -3.00 11.13 -19.66
CA GLN A 30 -4.03 10.21 -20.11
C GLN A 30 -3.98 8.89 -19.33
N LEU A 31 -2.78 8.33 -19.14
CA LEU A 31 -2.59 7.08 -18.39
C LEU A 31 -3.03 7.18 -16.92
N ILE A 32 -2.82 8.34 -16.28
CA ILE A 32 -3.29 8.60 -14.91
C ILE A 32 -4.82 8.70 -14.88
N LEU A 33 -5.41 9.46 -15.80
CA LEU A 33 -6.87 9.59 -15.87
C LEU A 33 -7.55 8.23 -16.09
N GLU A 34 -7.02 7.40 -16.97
CA GLU A 34 -7.51 6.04 -17.21
C GLU A 34 -7.41 5.14 -15.98
N ARG A 35 -6.37 5.29 -15.15
CA ARG A 35 -6.18 4.44 -13.96
C ARG A 35 -6.94 4.91 -12.73
N GLU A 36 -7.09 6.22 -12.56
CA GLU A 36 -7.69 6.82 -11.36
C GLU A 36 -9.18 7.15 -11.53
N HIS A 37 -9.68 7.41 -12.75
CA HIS A 37 -11.06 7.88 -12.99
C HIS A 37 -11.98 6.86 -13.65
N GLN A 38 -11.48 5.71 -14.10
CA GLN A 38 -12.35 4.63 -14.58
C GLN A 38 -13.01 3.94 -13.38
N PRO A 39 -14.35 3.93 -13.27
CA PRO A 39 -15.02 3.08 -12.29
C PRO A 39 -14.66 1.63 -12.60
N LYS A 40 -13.87 1.00 -11.74
CA LYS A 40 -13.60 -0.42 -11.86
C LYS A 40 -14.95 -1.12 -11.76
N ASN A 41 -15.44 -1.69 -12.88
CA ASN A 41 -16.50 -2.68 -12.83
C ASN A 41 -15.98 -3.80 -11.91
N SER A 42 -16.47 -3.84 -10.68
CA SER A 42 -16.00 -4.66 -9.56
C SER A 42 -16.30 -6.15 -9.74
N SER A 43 -15.97 -6.72 -10.90
CA SER A 43 -16.18 -8.13 -11.23
C SER A 43 -14.87 -8.85 -11.57
N SER A 44 -13.72 -8.38 -11.05
CA SER A 44 -12.51 -9.21 -11.12
C SER A 44 -12.66 -10.40 -10.17
N THR A 45 -12.47 -11.61 -10.69
CA THR A 45 -12.51 -12.89 -9.95
C THR A 45 -11.60 -12.91 -8.71
N PHE A 46 -10.66 -11.95 -8.60
CA PHE A 46 -9.79 -11.71 -7.44
C PHE A 46 -10.55 -11.22 -6.19
N SER A 47 -11.58 -10.38 -6.33
CA SER A 47 -12.34 -9.85 -5.18
C SER A 47 -13.24 -10.91 -4.54
N LYS A 48 -13.73 -11.88 -5.33
CA LYS A 48 -14.55 -12.99 -4.80
C LYS A 48 -13.79 -13.88 -3.81
N ARG A 49 -12.48 -14.12 -4.00
CA ARG A 49 -11.68 -14.96 -3.10
C ARG A 49 -11.27 -14.27 -1.80
N LEU A 50 -11.40 -12.94 -1.72
CA LEU A 50 -11.02 -12.14 -0.55
C LEU A 50 -12.21 -11.86 0.39
N ASN A 51 -13.44 -11.99 -0.10
CA ASN A 51 -14.66 -11.73 0.66
C ASN A 51 -15.14 -12.92 1.51
N ASP A 52 -14.50 -14.09 1.39
CA ASP A 52 -14.91 -15.33 2.07
C ASP A 52 -14.37 -15.48 3.50
N GLU A 53 -13.64 -14.49 4.03
CA GLU A 53 -13.22 -14.45 5.43
C GLU A 53 -14.34 -13.91 6.34
N GLY A 54 -15.38 -14.73 6.51
CA GLY A 54 -16.43 -14.52 7.51
C GLY A 54 -15.82 -14.29 8.90
N GLY A 55 -15.98 -13.08 9.43
CA GLY A 55 -15.42 -12.67 10.72
C GLY A 55 -14.47 -11.46 10.67
N ASN A 56 -14.06 -10.99 9.48
CA ASN A 56 -13.21 -9.81 9.38
C ASN A 56 -13.97 -8.50 9.73
N LYS A 57 -13.76 -8.00 10.96
CA LYS A 57 -14.30 -6.71 11.41
C LYS A 57 -13.52 -5.48 10.89
N ALA A 58 -12.28 -5.65 10.43
CA ALA A 58 -11.40 -4.57 9.93
C ALA A 58 -11.07 -4.78 8.44
N LYS A 59 -12.01 -4.45 7.56
CA LYS A 59 -11.87 -4.63 6.10
C LYS A 59 -11.15 -3.42 5.47
N TYR A 60 -10.16 -3.68 4.61
CA TYR A 60 -9.41 -2.65 3.88
C TYR A 60 -9.90 -2.42 2.44
N GLY A 61 -10.42 -3.46 1.77
CA GLY A 61 -10.67 -3.41 0.33
C GLY A 61 -9.37 -3.48 -0.48
N LEU A 62 -8.72 -4.65 -0.49
CA LEU A 62 -7.53 -4.90 -1.31
C LEU A 62 -7.85 -4.83 -2.81
N GLY A 63 -6.89 -4.36 -3.62
CA GLY A 63 -7.02 -4.24 -5.08
C GLY A 63 -7.24 -2.82 -5.60
N GLU A 64 -7.28 -1.84 -4.69
CA GLU A 64 -7.39 -0.42 -4.97
C GLU A 64 -6.34 0.35 -4.17
N TYR A 65 -5.86 1.47 -4.71
CA TYR A 65 -4.94 2.37 -4.01
C TYR A 65 -5.73 3.30 -3.10
N HIS A 66 -5.37 3.35 -1.82
CA HIS A 66 -6.06 4.21 -0.84
C HIS A 66 -5.18 5.34 -0.32
N SER A 67 -5.82 6.39 0.20
CA SER A 67 -5.14 7.52 0.81
C SER A 67 -4.44 7.14 2.12
N TYR A 68 -3.54 8.01 2.56
CA TYR A 68 -2.87 7.89 3.86
C TYR A 68 -3.89 7.78 5.01
N GLU A 69 -4.91 8.64 5.05
CA GLU A 69 -5.93 8.67 6.10
C GLU A 69 -6.70 7.36 6.17
N HIS A 70 -7.04 6.77 5.02
CA HIS A 70 -7.71 5.48 4.96
C HIS A 70 -6.84 4.38 5.56
N ILE A 71 -5.56 4.31 5.18
CA ILE A 71 -4.60 3.32 5.70
C ILE A 71 -4.46 3.45 7.22
N ILE A 72 -4.36 4.68 7.71
CA ILE A 72 -4.24 4.97 9.14
C ILE A 72 -5.51 4.54 9.90
N SER A 73 -6.69 4.91 9.41
CA SER A 73 -7.96 4.51 10.01
C SER A 73 -8.08 2.99 10.08
N TRP A 74 -7.71 2.30 9.00
CA TRP A 74 -7.74 0.85 8.96
C TRP A 74 -6.78 0.21 9.98
N MET A 75 -5.56 0.74 10.15
CA MET A 75 -4.63 0.25 11.18
C MET A 75 -5.21 0.42 12.59
N GLU A 76 -5.86 1.55 12.88
CA GLU A 76 -6.53 1.80 14.16
C GLU A 76 -7.71 0.85 14.39
N ASP A 77 -8.47 0.54 13.33
CA ASP A 77 -9.56 -0.44 13.39
C ASP A 77 -9.03 -1.85 13.70
N ILE A 78 -7.92 -2.27 13.08
CA ILE A 78 -7.28 -3.55 13.41
C ILE A 78 -6.93 -3.60 14.91
N GLN A 79 -6.31 -2.56 15.45
CA GLN A 79 -6.00 -2.49 16.89
C GLN A 79 -7.27 -2.54 17.74
N ARG A 80 -8.32 -1.79 17.37
CA ARG A 80 -9.58 -1.73 18.11
C ARG A 80 -10.27 -3.09 18.19
N TYR A 81 -10.32 -3.82 17.08
CA TYR A 81 -10.99 -5.12 17.03
C TYR A 81 -10.13 -6.27 17.56
N TYR A 82 -8.80 -6.13 17.55
CA TYR A 82 -7.86 -7.20 17.95
C TYR A 82 -6.74 -6.67 18.87
N PRO A 83 -7.06 -6.09 20.04
CA PRO A 83 -6.09 -5.36 20.88
C PRO A 83 -5.00 -6.24 21.53
N ASP A 84 -5.22 -7.56 21.60
CA ASP A 84 -4.24 -8.55 22.07
C ASP A 84 -3.26 -8.99 20.97
N LYS A 85 -3.62 -8.78 19.69
CA LYS A 85 -2.87 -9.20 18.51
C LYS A 85 -2.26 -8.06 17.70
N ALA A 86 -2.78 -6.85 17.86
CA ALA A 86 -2.36 -5.70 17.08
C ALA A 86 -2.20 -4.46 17.96
N ARG A 87 -1.15 -3.69 17.68
CA ARG A 87 -0.91 -2.40 18.34
C ARG A 87 -0.32 -1.40 17.37
N VAL A 88 -1.02 -0.29 17.17
CA VAL A 88 -0.51 0.87 16.44
C VAL A 88 0.53 1.58 17.32
N VAL A 89 1.63 1.98 16.71
CA VAL A 89 2.72 2.70 17.36
C VAL A 89 3.06 3.94 16.55
N ASN A 90 3.29 5.06 17.23
CA ASN A 90 3.88 6.24 16.61
C ASN A 90 5.40 6.12 16.71
N ILE A 91 6.10 6.11 15.57
CA ILE A 91 7.56 5.97 15.51
C ILE A 91 8.28 7.30 15.27
N GLY A 92 7.52 8.37 15.01
CA GLY A 92 8.07 9.70 14.80
C GLY A 92 7.02 10.66 14.25
N THR A 93 7.50 11.80 13.76
CA THR A 93 6.68 12.82 13.14
C THR A 93 7.39 13.27 11.86
N THR A 94 6.65 13.44 10.76
CA THR A 94 7.19 13.96 9.51
C THR A 94 7.52 15.44 9.64
N GLU A 95 8.26 15.99 8.66
CA GLU A 95 8.51 17.43 8.57
C GLU A 95 7.21 18.25 8.55
N GLU A 96 6.20 17.81 7.80
CA GLU A 96 4.88 18.46 7.74
C GLU A 96 3.97 18.11 8.94
N SER A 97 4.55 17.70 10.07
CA SER A 97 3.86 17.44 11.33
C SER A 97 2.81 16.31 11.31
N ARG A 98 2.89 15.36 10.37
CA ARG A 98 2.05 14.14 10.38
C ARG A 98 2.71 13.05 11.23
N PRO A 99 1.95 12.28 12.03
CA PRO A 99 2.51 11.16 12.79
C PRO A 99 2.98 10.05 11.85
N ILE A 100 4.17 9.50 12.07
CA ILE A 100 4.64 8.33 11.34
C ILE A 100 4.16 7.11 12.12
N LYS A 101 3.07 6.50 11.68
CA LYS A 101 2.50 5.32 12.35
C LYS A 101 3.02 4.02 11.74
N GLY A 102 3.26 3.04 12.60
CA GLY A 102 3.43 1.64 12.25
C GLY A 102 2.46 0.75 13.03
N ILE A 103 2.35 -0.51 12.67
CA ILE A 103 1.52 -1.49 13.38
C ILE A 103 2.33 -2.73 13.75
N LYS A 104 2.29 -3.10 15.03
CA LYS A 104 2.81 -4.38 15.53
C LYS A 104 1.72 -5.43 15.41
N ILE A 105 2.03 -6.60 14.85
CA ILE A 105 1.07 -7.70 14.67
C ILE A 105 1.70 -9.02 15.16
N GLY A 106 1.03 -9.71 16.07
CA GLY A 106 1.49 -11.00 16.61
C GLY A 106 0.93 -11.30 17.99
N SER A 107 1.37 -12.40 18.61
CA SER A 107 1.04 -12.65 20.02
C SER A 107 1.86 -11.73 20.94
N GLY A 108 1.23 -11.16 21.97
CA GLY A 108 1.93 -10.34 22.97
C GLY A 108 2.53 -9.05 22.41
N VAL A 109 1.75 -8.29 21.63
CA VAL A 109 2.17 -7.00 21.01
C VAL A 109 2.58 -5.90 22.01
N HIS A 110 2.27 -6.10 23.28
CA HIS A 110 2.64 -5.22 24.40
C HIS A 110 4.02 -5.55 24.98
N ARG A 111 4.60 -6.70 24.63
CA ARG A 111 5.95 -7.11 25.06
C ARG A 111 7.03 -6.42 24.24
N ASN A 112 8.16 -6.13 24.88
CA ASN A 112 9.33 -5.49 24.25
C ASN A 112 10.57 -6.42 24.20
N ASP A 113 10.46 -7.65 24.70
CA ASP A 113 11.54 -8.65 24.77
C ASP A 113 11.47 -9.70 23.64
N LYS A 114 10.45 -9.61 22.78
CA LYS A 114 10.27 -10.53 21.65
C LYS A 114 11.13 -10.11 20.46
N ARG A 115 11.68 -11.10 19.77
CA ARG A 115 12.29 -10.89 18.44
C ARG A 115 11.24 -10.36 17.47
N ILE A 116 11.63 -9.37 16.68
CA ILE A 116 10.76 -8.73 15.69
C ILE A 116 11.36 -8.83 14.29
N VAL A 117 10.50 -8.77 13.29
CA VAL A 117 10.85 -8.50 11.90
C VAL A 117 10.27 -7.12 11.57
N TRP A 118 11.12 -6.22 11.08
CA TRP A 118 10.70 -4.91 10.61
C TRP A 118 10.46 -4.98 9.10
N ILE A 119 9.32 -4.44 8.66
CA ILE A 119 8.96 -4.33 7.25
C ILE A 119 8.41 -2.91 7.06
N ASP A 120 9.00 -2.16 6.13
CA ASP A 120 8.51 -0.88 5.67
C ASP A 120 8.32 -0.88 4.15
N GLY A 121 7.56 0.10 3.67
CA GLY A 121 7.29 0.30 2.25
C GLY A 121 6.76 1.72 2.04
N GLY A 122 7.09 2.31 0.89
CA GLY A 122 6.69 3.68 0.57
C GLY A 122 7.66 4.76 1.06
N ILE A 123 8.95 4.42 1.30
CA ILE A 123 9.99 5.44 1.52
C ILE A 123 10.06 6.44 0.36
N HIS A 124 9.77 6.00 -0.86
CA HIS A 124 9.44 6.87 -1.99
C HIS A 124 7.93 6.94 -2.21
N ALA A 125 7.37 8.15 -2.13
CA ALA A 125 5.93 8.37 -2.20
C ALA A 125 5.26 7.93 -3.52
N ARG A 126 6.02 7.80 -4.62
CA ARG A 126 5.50 7.36 -5.94
C ARG A 126 5.44 5.84 -6.11
N GLU A 127 5.97 5.07 -5.17
CA GLU A 127 6.07 3.61 -5.25
C GLU A 127 4.86 2.94 -4.56
N TRP A 128 3.65 3.26 -5.03
CA TRP A 128 2.40 2.84 -4.38
C TRP A 128 2.22 1.31 -4.27
N ALA A 129 2.82 0.55 -5.18
CA ALA A 129 2.84 -0.90 -5.13
C ALA A 129 3.60 -1.44 -3.89
N ALA A 130 4.67 -0.76 -3.45
CA ALA A 130 5.40 -1.14 -2.24
C ALA A 130 4.54 -0.95 -0.98
N VAL A 131 3.83 0.19 -0.89
CA VAL A 131 2.86 0.45 0.18
C VAL A 131 1.80 -0.66 0.23
N HIS A 132 1.21 -1.00 -0.93
CA HIS A 132 0.18 -2.04 -1.02
C HIS A 132 0.68 -3.44 -0.66
N THR A 133 1.94 -3.73 -0.96
CA THR A 133 2.56 -5.00 -0.57
C THR A 133 2.64 -5.13 0.94
N VAL A 134 3.04 -4.07 1.66
CA VAL A 134 3.08 -4.07 3.14
C VAL A 134 1.68 -4.22 3.73
N ILE A 135 0.68 -3.54 3.15
CA ILE A 135 -0.73 -3.67 3.54
C ILE A 135 -1.24 -5.09 3.35
N TYR A 136 -0.91 -5.74 2.24
CA TYR A 136 -1.25 -7.14 2.02
C TYR A 136 -0.60 -8.05 3.09
N VAL A 137 0.66 -7.81 3.45
CA VAL A 137 1.34 -8.55 4.52
C VAL A 137 0.61 -8.38 5.86
N ILE A 138 0.19 -7.16 6.19
CA ILE A 138 -0.62 -6.87 7.40
C ILE A 138 -1.91 -7.68 7.38
N ASP A 139 -2.68 -7.61 6.29
CA ASP A 139 -3.96 -8.29 6.17
C ASP A 139 -3.81 -9.81 6.28
N ARG A 140 -2.86 -10.42 5.55
CA ARG A 140 -2.59 -11.85 5.61
C ARG A 140 -2.12 -12.30 7.00
N LYS A 141 -1.28 -11.50 7.65
CA LYS A 141 -0.76 -11.84 8.99
C LYS A 141 -1.88 -11.78 10.03
N ARG A 142 -2.74 -10.76 9.95
CA ARG A 142 -3.94 -10.62 10.78
C ARG A 142 -4.87 -11.82 10.59
N SER A 143 -5.26 -12.14 9.36
CA SER A 143 -6.19 -13.24 9.07
C SER A 143 -5.68 -14.59 9.58
N LYS A 144 -4.39 -14.88 9.42
CA LYS A 144 -3.80 -16.12 9.95
C LYS A 144 -3.81 -16.19 11.49
N LEU A 145 -3.71 -15.05 12.19
CA LEU A 145 -3.82 -15.03 13.66
C LEU A 145 -5.24 -15.28 14.14
N LEU A 146 -6.25 -14.92 13.35
CA LEU A 146 -7.66 -15.17 13.68
C LEU A 146 -8.07 -16.62 13.46
N SER A 147 -7.55 -17.28 12.41
CA SER A 147 -7.87 -18.68 12.15
C SER A 147 -7.29 -19.64 13.21
N GLN A 148 -6.21 -19.25 13.89
CA GLN A 148 -5.60 -20.05 14.96
C GLN A 148 -6.48 -20.15 16.22
N ASN A 149 -7.41 -19.22 16.46
CA ASN A 149 -8.29 -19.25 17.63
C ASN A 149 -9.52 -20.17 17.45
N ASN A 150 -9.83 -20.60 16.21
CA ASN A 150 -10.99 -21.46 15.92
C ASN A 150 -10.63 -22.96 15.88
N SER A 151 -9.44 -23.33 16.39
CA SER A 151 -8.88 -24.69 16.34
C SER A 151 -8.73 -25.34 17.72
N GLU A 152 -9.26 -24.71 18.77
CA GLU A 152 -9.33 -25.22 20.15
C GLU A 152 -10.79 -25.40 20.55
#